data_AF-A0A182NL54-F1
#
_entry.id   AF-A0A182NL54-F1
#
_cell.length_a   1.000
_cell.length_b   1.000
_cell.length_c   1.000
_cell.angle_alpha   90.00
_cell.angle_beta   90.00
_cell.angle_gamma   90.00
#
_symmetry.space_group_name_H-M   'P 1'
#
loop_
_entity.id
_entity.type
_entity.pdbx_description
1 polymer ?
#
loop_
_entity_poly.entity_id
_entity_poly.type
_entity_poly.pdbx_seq_one_letter_code
_entity_poly.pdbx_strand_id
1 'polypeptide(L)'
;MKLFVALLCVALAAVTGVSAQTSLGELAEIVEQYRVRFDELHEDKDSFVRLARTLIRAELKGLNEATLANLGNAREDIDDILTETREAIAAAIILPNANEQCLLALVDTVIAQGRVAGDGMSTCAADKIAIKEGLGDEFRELTNTLQRISQAAAEYTMYSFAIHNSVADPADHADWLERNYNTQVEFWDNVARPEAQEDLDNLEINRPALVEENRVCLAGVITRLNTAMQNVRVQINGC
;
A
#
# COMPACT_ATOMS: atom_id res chain seq x y z
N MET A 1 -1.12 -15.17 -36.45
CA MET A 1 0.30 -15.17 -36.04
C MET A 1 1.04 -16.47 -36.35
N LYS A 2 0.47 -17.68 -36.15
CA LYS A 2 1.17 -18.96 -36.41
C LYS A 2 1.59 -19.20 -37.88
N LEU A 3 0.89 -18.59 -38.85
CA LEU A 3 1.18 -18.77 -40.28
C LEU A 3 2.36 -17.93 -40.81
N PHE A 4 2.66 -16.78 -40.19
CA PHE A 4 3.76 -15.91 -40.61
C PHE A 4 5.13 -16.45 -40.19
N VAL A 5 5.21 -17.12 -39.03
CA VAL A 5 6.42 -17.79 -38.55
C VAL A 5 6.80 -18.97 -39.45
N ALA A 6 5.81 -19.75 -39.91
CA ALA A 6 6.05 -20.86 -40.82
C ALA A 6 6.55 -20.41 -42.20
N LEU A 7 6.02 -19.31 -42.73
CA LEU A 7 6.43 -18.76 -44.04
C LEU A 7 7.83 -18.14 -44.03
N LEU A 8 8.25 -17.52 -42.91
CA LEU A 8 9.61 -17.00 -42.76
C LEU A 8 10.64 -18.15 -42.69
N CYS A 9 10.35 -19.20 -41.93
CA CYS A 9 11.24 -20.37 -41.81
C CYS A 9 11.40 -21.15 -43.12
N VAL A 10 10.36 -21.22 -43.96
CA VAL A 10 10.43 -21.93 -45.26
C VAL A 10 11.15 -21.10 -46.32
N ALA A 11 11.06 -19.77 -46.29
CA ALA A 11 11.76 -18.89 -47.22
C ALA A 11 13.28 -18.83 -46.96
N LEU A 12 13.72 -18.97 -45.71
CA LEU A 12 15.14 -19.02 -45.33
C LEU A 12 15.78 -20.40 -45.58
N ALA A 13 15.00 -21.49 -45.49
CA ALA A 13 15.50 -22.85 -45.69
C ALA A 13 15.87 -23.20 -47.15
N ALA A 14 15.48 -22.37 -48.13
CA ALA A 14 15.69 -22.66 -49.55
C ALA A 14 17.08 -22.27 -50.09
N VAL A 15 17.93 -21.58 -49.32
CA VAL A 15 19.20 -21.01 -49.84
C VAL A 15 20.44 -21.36 -49.00
N THR A 16 20.32 -21.98 -47.83
CA THR A 16 21.48 -22.20 -46.95
C THR A 16 21.70 -23.68 -46.66
N GLY A 17 22.87 -24.20 -47.05
CA GLY A 17 23.23 -25.61 -46.97
C GLY A 17 23.18 -26.24 -45.57
N VAL A 18 23.53 -27.53 -45.50
CA VAL A 18 23.47 -28.39 -44.31
C VAL A 18 24.02 -27.73 -43.03
N SER A 19 25.05 -26.89 -43.14
CA SER A 19 25.64 -26.15 -42.01
C SER A 19 24.71 -25.12 -41.36
N ALA A 20 23.81 -24.50 -42.12
CA ALA A 20 22.83 -23.55 -41.58
C ALA A 20 21.61 -24.25 -40.96
N GLN A 21 21.30 -25.47 -41.41
CA GLN A 21 20.26 -26.29 -40.78
C GLN A 21 20.71 -26.83 -39.43
N THR A 22 21.98 -27.22 -39.29
CA THR A 22 22.56 -27.64 -38.00
C THR A 22 22.65 -26.47 -37.01
N SER A 23 23.08 -25.28 -37.43
CA SER A 23 23.17 -24.11 -36.54
C SER A 23 21.81 -23.64 -36.02
N LEU A 24 20.74 -23.75 -36.82
CA LEU A 24 19.37 -23.44 -36.39
C LEU A 24 18.82 -24.45 -35.38
N GLY A 25 19.20 -25.73 -35.50
CA GLY A 25 18.82 -26.76 -34.53
C GLY A 25 19.47 -26.53 -33.17
N GLU A 26 20.78 -26.26 -33.15
CA GLU A 26 21.54 -25.94 -31.93
C GLU A 26 21.01 -24.66 -31.25
N LEU A 27 20.74 -23.62 -32.03
CA LEU A 27 20.18 -22.38 -31.51
C LEU A 27 18.79 -22.58 -30.88
N ALA A 28 17.94 -23.42 -31.50
CA ALA A 28 16.62 -23.71 -30.96
C ALA A 28 16.70 -24.44 -29.62
N GLU A 29 17.64 -25.37 -29.45
CA GLU A 29 17.88 -26.08 -28.19
C GLU A 29 18.38 -25.13 -27.09
N ILE A 30 19.36 -24.27 -27.42
CA ILE A 30 19.89 -23.24 -26.50
C ILE A 30 18.78 -22.29 -26.05
N VAL A 31 17.98 -21.78 -26.98
CA VAL A 31 16.90 -20.86 -26.68
C VAL A 31 15.83 -21.52 -25.82
N GLU A 32 15.49 -22.79 -26.09
CA GLU A 32 14.53 -23.53 -25.27
C GLU A 32 15.05 -23.77 -23.84
N GLN A 33 16.33 -24.11 -23.69
CA GLN A 33 16.96 -24.26 -22.38
C GLN A 33 16.90 -22.95 -21.57
N TYR A 34 17.26 -21.82 -22.19
CA TYR A 34 17.18 -20.53 -21.53
C TYR A 34 15.75 -20.05 -21.31
N ARG A 35 14.81 -20.41 -22.19
CA ARG A 35 13.38 -20.09 -22.03
C ARG A 35 12.87 -20.64 -20.71
N VAL A 36 13.16 -21.91 -20.42
CA VAL A 36 12.78 -22.54 -19.13
C VAL A 36 13.37 -21.76 -17.95
N ARG A 37 14.66 -21.42 -18.00
CA ARG A 37 15.31 -20.66 -16.91
C ARG A 37 14.69 -19.28 -16.70
N PHE A 38 14.40 -18.56 -17.78
CA PHE A 38 13.77 -17.24 -17.73
C PHE A 38 12.32 -17.32 -17.26
N ASP A 39 11.59 -18.38 -17.62
CA ASP A 39 10.24 -18.65 -17.12
C ASP A 39 10.25 -18.93 -15.61
N GLU A 40 11.17 -19.75 -15.11
CA GLU A 40 11.33 -20.01 -13.68
C GLU A 40 11.64 -18.71 -12.91
N LEU A 41 12.54 -17.88 -13.46
CA LEU A 41 12.86 -16.56 -12.88
C LEU A 41 11.64 -15.62 -12.91
N HIS A 42 10.84 -15.65 -13.98
CA HIS A 42 9.59 -14.91 -14.07
C HIS A 42 8.58 -15.38 -13.02
N GLU A 43 8.40 -16.68 -12.85
CA GLU A 43 7.47 -17.26 -11.88
C GLU A 43 7.81 -16.87 -10.45
N ASP A 44 9.09 -16.91 -10.09
CA ASP A 44 9.59 -16.44 -8.80
C ASP A 44 9.31 -14.94 -8.60
N LYS A 45 9.67 -14.10 -9.59
CA LYS A 45 9.42 -12.66 -9.57
C LYS A 45 7.93 -12.34 -9.41
N ASP A 46 7.08 -13.00 -10.20
CA ASP A 46 5.63 -12.79 -10.14
C ASP A 46 5.04 -13.28 -8.80
N SER A 47 5.55 -14.38 -8.25
CA SER A 47 5.15 -14.86 -6.92
C SER A 47 5.42 -13.83 -5.83
N PHE A 48 6.61 -13.22 -5.83
CA PHE A 48 6.93 -12.14 -4.91
C PHE A 48 6.01 -10.92 -5.11
N VAL A 49 5.76 -10.50 -6.36
CA VAL A 49 4.85 -9.38 -6.65
C VAL A 49 3.43 -9.64 -6.12
N ARG A 50 2.91 -10.87 -6.27
CA ARG A 50 1.60 -11.25 -5.72
C ARG A 50 1.58 -11.21 -4.20
N LEU A 51 2.65 -11.66 -3.55
CA LEU A 51 2.81 -11.58 -2.11
C LEU A 51 2.83 -10.11 -1.64
N ALA A 52 3.68 -9.28 -2.23
CA ALA A 52 3.79 -7.86 -1.92
C ALA A 52 2.42 -7.16 -2.01
N ARG A 53 1.68 -7.35 -3.12
CA ARG A 53 0.32 -6.80 -3.29
C ARG A 53 -0.64 -7.23 -2.19
N THR A 54 -0.53 -8.47 -1.72
CA THR A 54 -1.38 -9.01 -0.66
C THR A 54 -1.04 -8.38 0.68
N LEU A 55 0.24 -8.30 1.02
CA LEU A 55 0.73 -7.68 2.26
C LEU A 55 0.36 -6.21 2.32
N ILE A 56 0.66 -5.43 1.28
CA ILE A 56 0.31 -4.00 1.19
C ILE A 56 -1.18 -3.77 1.45
N ARG A 57 -2.05 -4.57 0.82
CA ARG A 57 -3.50 -4.46 1.03
C ARG A 57 -3.90 -4.80 2.45
N ALA A 58 -3.34 -5.87 3.02
CA ALA A 58 -3.64 -6.29 4.38
C ALA A 58 -3.21 -5.20 5.40
N GLU A 59 -2.01 -4.66 5.24
CA GLU A 59 -1.45 -3.64 6.12
C GLU A 59 -2.23 -2.31 6.05
N LEU A 60 -2.50 -1.81 4.84
CA LEU A 60 -3.31 -0.60 4.67
C LEU A 60 -4.74 -0.80 5.18
N LYS A 61 -5.33 -1.99 5.01
CA LYS A 61 -6.64 -2.31 5.58
C LYS A 61 -6.59 -2.30 7.11
N GLY A 62 -5.60 -2.97 7.71
CA GLY A 62 -5.41 -2.99 9.16
C GLY A 62 -5.23 -1.59 9.77
N LEU A 63 -4.49 -0.71 9.09
CA LEU A 63 -4.36 0.69 9.49
C LEU A 63 -5.72 1.41 9.53
N ASN A 64 -6.59 1.20 8.54
CA ASN A 64 -7.93 1.80 8.53
C ASN A 64 -8.79 1.28 9.66
N GLU A 65 -8.83 -0.05 9.84
CA GLU A 65 -9.69 -0.68 10.85
C GLU A 65 -9.28 -0.20 12.26
N ALA A 66 -7.98 -0.14 12.54
CA ALA A 66 -7.47 0.39 13.80
C ALA A 66 -7.76 1.88 14.00
N THR A 67 -7.60 2.70 12.94
CA THR A 67 -7.92 4.15 13.01
C THR A 67 -9.42 4.37 13.22
N LEU A 68 -10.28 3.60 12.56
CA LEU A 68 -11.73 3.66 12.75
C LEU A 68 -12.14 3.21 14.15
N ALA A 69 -11.50 2.19 14.71
CA ALA A 69 -11.75 1.77 16.09
C ALA A 69 -11.39 2.87 17.09
N ASN A 70 -10.24 3.53 16.92
CA ASN A 70 -9.86 4.68 17.74
C ASN A 70 -10.89 5.82 17.65
N LEU A 71 -11.34 6.17 16.44
CA LEU A 71 -12.37 7.20 16.24
C LEU A 71 -13.72 6.81 16.87
N GLY A 72 -14.11 5.53 16.78
CA GLY A 72 -15.32 5.01 17.41
C GLY A 72 -15.28 5.16 18.92
N ASN A 73 -14.19 4.72 19.55
CA ASN A 73 -14.00 4.84 21.00
C ASN A 73 -13.99 6.31 21.44
N ALA A 74 -13.27 7.17 20.72
CA ALA A 74 -13.21 8.59 21.06
C ALA A 74 -14.57 9.29 20.92
N ARG A 75 -15.40 8.87 19.95
CA ARG A 75 -16.76 9.38 19.81
C ARG A 75 -17.61 9.01 21.03
N GLU A 76 -17.54 7.75 21.46
CA GLU A 76 -18.29 7.26 22.62
C GLU A 76 -17.90 8.06 23.88
N ASP A 77 -16.60 8.23 24.14
CA ASP A 77 -16.10 9.05 25.26
C ASP A 77 -16.61 10.51 25.19
N ILE A 78 -16.63 11.11 24.00
CA ILE A 78 -17.14 12.47 23.79
C ILE A 78 -18.65 12.54 24.08
N ASP A 79 -19.43 11.60 23.54
CA ASP A 79 -20.87 11.56 23.71
C ASP A 79 -21.26 11.36 25.19
N ASP A 80 -20.52 10.53 25.93
CA ASP A 80 -20.70 10.33 27.37
C ASP A 80 -20.42 11.63 28.15
N ILE A 81 -19.27 12.27 27.92
CA ILE A 81 -18.90 13.54 28.60
C ILE A 81 -19.94 14.64 28.37
N LEU A 82 -20.44 14.77 27.13
CA LEU A 82 -21.47 15.74 26.78
C LEU A 82 -22.81 15.41 27.44
N THR A 83 -23.19 14.13 27.45
CA THR A 83 -24.44 13.65 28.03
C THR A 83 -24.48 13.88 29.53
N GLU A 84 -23.46 13.43 30.27
CA GLU A 84 -23.35 13.66 31.71
C GLU A 84 -23.47 15.15 32.08
N THR A 85 -22.88 16.03 31.27
CA THR A 85 -22.92 17.48 31.53
C THR A 85 -24.31 18.06 31.26
N ARG A 86 -24.98 17.61 30.20
CA ARG A 86 -26.37 18.02 29.91
C ARG A 86 -27.33 17.53 30.99
N GLU A 87 -27.14 16.32 31.50
CA GLU A 87 -27.92 15.78 32.61
C GLU A 87 -27.72 16.59 33.89
N ALA A 88 -26.49 16.99 34.20
CA ALA A 88 -26.20 17.86 35.34
C ALA A 88 -26.91 19.22 35.22
N ILE A 89 -26.93 19.83 34.02
CA ILE A 89 -27.67 21.07 33.76
C ILE A 89 -29.17 20.84 33.92
N ALA A 90 -29.71 19.78 33.32
CA ALA A 90 -31.14 19.46 33.37
C ALA A 90 -31.62 19.24 34.81
N ALA A 91 -30.82 18.58 35.65
CA ALA A 91 -31.11 18.41 37.07
C ALA A 91 -31.19 19.75 37.82
N ALA A 92 -30.36 20.72 37.45
CA ALA A 92 -30.37 22.04 38.08
C ALA A 92 -31.59 22.89 37.68
N ILE A 93 -32.11 22.75 36.46
CA ILE A 93 -33.28 23.50 35.95
C ILE A 93 -34.54 23.26 36.82
N ILE A 94 -34.67 22.08 37.44
CA ILE A 94 -35.85 21.69 38.23
C ILE A 94 -35.86 22.36 39.62
N LEU A 95 -34.76 23.00 40.05
CA LEU A 95 -34.64 23.57 41.38
C LEU A 95 -35.46 24.89 41.52
N PRO A 96 -36.03 25.18 42.70
CA PRO A 96 -36.98 26.29 42.88
C PRO A 96 -36.45 27.71 42.58
N ASN A 97 -35.12 27.89 42.58
CA ASN A 97 -34.45 29.18 42.39
C ASN A 97 -33.51 29.16 41.17
N ALA A 98 -33.67 28.22 40.24
CA ALA A 98 -32.80 28.10 39.08
C ALA A 98 -32.96 29.29 38.13
N ASN A 99 -31.84 29.87 37.67
CA ASN A 99 -31.84 30.82 36.57
C ASN A 99 -31.79 30.06 35.24
N GLU A 100 -32.97 29.80 34.70
CA GLU A 100 -33.14 29.07 33.43
C GLU A 100 -32.33 29.70 32.28
N GLN A 101 -32.26 31.03 32.20
CA GLN A 101 -31.52 31.70 31.13
C GLN A 101 -30.00 31.45 31.24
N CYS A 102 -29.47 31.42 32.45
CA CYS A 102 -28.06 31.07 32.71
C CYS A 102 -27.79 29.60 32.33
N LEU A 103 -28.66 28.68 32.75
CA LEU A 103 -28.52 27.25 32.45
C LEU A 103 -28.63 26.94 30.95
N LEU A 104 -29.53 27.62 30.22
CA LEU A 104 -29.63 27.49 28.76
C LEU A 104 -28.35 27.99 28.05
N ALA A 105 -27.75 29.08 28.52
CA ALA A 105 -26.47 29.55 27.98
C ALA A 105 -25.31 28.54 28.22
N LEU A 106 -25.36 27.79 29.32
CA LEU A 106 -24.42 26.68 29.54
C LEU A 106 -24.64 25.54 28.54
N VAL A 107 -25.90 25.22 28.18
CA VAL A 107 -26.19 24.22 27.13
C VAL A 107 -25.58 24.63 25.78
N ASP A 108 -25.71 25.91 25.40
CA ASP A 108 -25.08 26.43 24.18
C ASP A 108 -23.55 26.26 24.20
N THR A 109 -22.94 26.46 25.37
CA THR A 109 -21.51 26.21 25.58
C THR A 109 -21.17 24.72 25.40
N VAL A 110 -21.96 23.81 25.96
CA VAL A 110 -21.79 22.35 25.77
C VAL A 110 -21.87 21.98 24.28
N ILE A 111 -22.85 22.51 23.55
CA ILE A 111 -23.00 22.26 22.11
C ILE A 111 -21.79 22.79 21.34
N ALA A 112 -21.33 24.01 21.64
CA ALA A 112 -20.17 24.61 20.99
C ALA A 112 -18.89 23.78 21.24
N GLN A 113 -18.65 23.33 22.47
CA GLN A 113 -17.51 22.48 22.79
C GLN A 113 -17.60 21.10 22.13
N GLY A 114 -18.79 20.53 22.03
CA GLY A 114 -19.02 19.29 21.27
C GLY A 114 -18.65 19.42 19.78
N ARG A 115 -18.98 20.57 19.15
CA ARG A 115 -18.55 20.86 17.77
C ARG A 115 -17.02 20.94 17.65
N VAL A 116 -16.37 21.66 18.56
CA VAL A 116 -14.89 21.75 18.59
C VAL A 116 -14.24 20.39 18.77
N ALA A 117 -14.81 19.52 19.61
CA ALA A 117 -14.33 18.16 19.77
C ALA A 117 -14.49 17.34 18.48
N GLY A 118 -15.65 17.45 17.81
CA GLY A 118 -15.89 16.82 16.51
C GLY A 118 -14.89 17.26 15.43
N ASP A 119 -14.64 18.57 15.32
CA ASP A 119 -13.62 19.11 14.39
C ASP A 119 -12.21 18.59 14.73
N GLY A 120 -11.91 18.47 16.02
CA GLY A 120 -10.67 17.87 16.52
C GLY A 120 -10.52 16.41 16.09
N MET A 121 -11.58 15.61 16.16
CA MET A 121 -11.56 14.23 15.67
C MET A 121 -11.29 14.16 14.16
N SER A 122 -11.97 15.00 13.37
CA SER A 122 -11.75 15.07 11.93
C SER A 122 -10.30 15.44 11.60
N THR A 123 -9.71 16.37 12.35
CA THR A 123 -8.30 16.76 12.19
C THR A 123 -7.37 15.59 12.51
N CYS A 124 -7.58 14.88 13.62
CA CYS A 124 -6.77 13.71 13.97
C CYS A 124 -6.89 12.54 12.96
N ALA A 125 -7.98 12.48 12.19
CA ALA A 125 -8.18 11.49 11.13
C ALA A 125 -7.58 11.92 9.78
N ALA A 126 -7.60 13.21 9.46
CA ALA A 126 -7.19 13.74 8.15
C ALA A 126 -5.74 13.38 7.80
N ASP A 127 -4.81 13.53 8.74
CA ASP A 127 -3.40 13.20 8.53
C ASP A 127 -3.21 11.71 8.20
N LYS A 128 -4.01 10.83 8.79
CA LYS A 128 -3.92 9.38 8.57
C LYS A 128 -4.53 8.96 7.24
N ILE A 129 -5.56 9.65 6.78
CA ILE A 129 -6.10 9.47 5.42
C ILE A 129 -5.04 9.86 4.39
N ALA A 130 -4.40 11.02 4.56
CA ALA A 130 -3.36 11.48 3.64
C ALA A 130 -2.16 10.53 3.57
N ILE A 131 -1.68 10.03 4.71
CA ILE A 131 -0.58 9.05 4.78
C ILE A 131 -0.97 7.77 4.03
N LYS A 132 -2.19 7.25 4.27
CA LYS A 132 -2.66 6.04 3.58
C LYS A 132 -2.73 6.23 2.06
N GLU A 133 -3.29 7.35 1.60
CA GLU A 133 -3.43 7.62 0.17
C GLU A 133 -2.05 7.73 -0.49
N GLY A 134 -1.11 8.44 0.13
CA GLY A 134 0.28 8.53 -0.33
C GLY A 134 0.97 7.16 -0.40
N LEU A 135 0.94 6.39 0.70
CA LEU A 135 1.51 5.04 0.75
C LEU A 135 0.86 4.13 -0.31
N GLY A 136 -0.46 4.22 -0.50
CA GLY A 136 -1.17 3.42 -1.49
C GLY A 136 -0.69 3.65 -2.92
N ASP A 137 -0.37 4.90 -3.28
CA ASP A 137 0.17 5.24 -4.59
C ASP A 137 1.63 4.81 -4.76
N GLU A 138 2.47 5.03 -3.75
CA GLU A 138 3.88 4.61 -3.76
C GLU A 138 4.02 3.08 -3.90
N PHE A 139 3.26 2.31 -3.11
CA PHE A 139 3.28 0.85 -3.21
C PHE A 139 2.68 0.31 -4.51
N ARG A 140 1.73 1.05 -5.10
CA ARG A 140 1.22 0.73 -6.44
C ARG A 140 2.31 0.93 -7.50
N GLU A 141 3.10 1.99 -7.39
CA GLU A 141 4.24 2.22 -8.27
C GLU A 141 5.31 1.13 -8.11
N LEU A 142 5.67 0.78 -6.87
CA LEU A 142 6.60 -0.31 -6.57
C LEU A 142 6.15 -1.63 -7.22
N THR A 143 4.93 -2.07 -6.94
CA THR A 143 4.41 -3.35 -7.46
C THR A 143 4.24 -3.36 -8.98
N ASN A 144 3.97 -2.21 -9.61
CA ASN A 144 3.94 -2.09 -11.06
C ASN A 144 5.34 -2.18 -11.67
N THR A 145 6.34 -1.56 -11.03
CA THR A 145 7.74 -1.63 -11.46
C THR A 145 8.27 -3.07 -11.36
N LEU A 146 8.02 -3.75 -10.24
CA LEU A 146 8.39 -5.16 -10.07
C LEU A 146 7.67 -6.06 -11.08
N GLN A 147 6.39 -5.81 -11.39
CA GLN A 147 5.68 -6.55 -12.43
C GLN A 147 6.33 -6.37 -13.81
N ARG A 148 6.79 -5.17 -14.15
CA ARG A 148 7.50 -4.92 -15.42
C ARG A 148 8.83 -5.67 -15.47
N ILE A 149 9.58 -5.69 -14.36
CA ILE A 149 10.82 -6.47 -14.24
C ILE A 149 10.54 -7.97 -14.39
N SER A 150 9.43 -8.45 -13.81
CA SER A 150 8.97 -9.83 -13.97
C SER A 150 8.61 -10.15 -15.42
N GLN A 151 7.81 -9.31 -16.09
CA GLN A 151 7.40 -9.51 -17.48
C GLN A 151 8.60 -9.48 -18.45
N ALA A 152 9.58 -8.60 -18.18
CA ALA A 152 10.79 -8.52 -18.98
C ALA A 152 11.60 -9.82 -18.96
N ALA A 153 11.54 -10.62 -17.87
CA ALA A 153 12.17 -11.93 -17.81
C ALA A 153 11.47 -12.94 -18.75
N ALA A 154 10.14 -13.00 -18.72
CA ALA A 154 9.36 -13.94 -19.55
C ALA A 154 9.53 -13.70 -21.06
N GLU A 155 9.72 -12.44 -21.48
CA GLU A 155 9.85 -12.06 -22.89
C GLU A 155 11.30 -12.10 -23.39
N TYR A 156 12.28 -12.35 -22.51
CA TYR A 156 13.68 -12.07 -22.78
C TYR A 156 14.28 -12.94 -23.88
N THR A 157 13.90 -14.22 -23.94
CA THR A 157 14.37 -15.16 -24.97
C THR A 157 13.77 -14.88 -26.35
N MET A 158 12.59 -14.28 -26.42
CA MET A 158 12.03 -13.81 -27.69
C MET A 158 12.65 -12.48 -28.12
N TYR A 159 12.92 -11.61 -27.15
CA TYR A 159 13.56 -10.32 -27.39
C TYR A 159 15.00 -10.47 -27.88
N SER A 160 15.73 -11.51 -27.44
CA SER A 160 17.14 -11.75 -27.84
C SER A 160 17.32 -11.79 -29.36
N PHE A 161 16.37 -12.36 -30.11
CA PHE A 161 16.41 -12.41 -31.58
C PHE A 161 16.35 -11.03 -32.25
N ALA A 162 15.74 -10.04 -31.60
CA ALA A 162 15.63 -8.68 -32.13
C ALA A 162 16.90 -7.85 -31.88
N ILE A 163 17.65 -8.16 -30.81
CA ILE A 163 18.78 -7.34 -30.34
C ILE A 163 20.14 -7.99 -30.48
N HIS A 164 20.20 -9.31 -30.61
CA HIS A 164 21.42 -10.08 -30.72
C HIS A 164 21.25 -11.16 -31.80
N ASN A 165 21.48 -10.74 -33.06
CA ASN A 165 21.28 -11.58 -34.24
C ASN A 165 22.51 -12.47 -34.49
N SER A 166 22.63 -13.53 -33.70
CA SER A 166 23.70 -14.54 -33.77
C SER A 166 23.18 -15.88 -34.32
N VAL A 167 22.27 -15.84 -35.30
CA VAL A 167 21.74 -17.04 -35.97
C VAL A 167 22.83 -17.89 -36.65
N ALA A 168 23.96 -17.27 -36.99
CA ALA A 168 25.13 -17.94 -37.56
C ALA A 168 26.16 -18.40 -36.50
N ASP A 169 25.99 -18.03 -35.22
CA ASP A 169 26.89 -18.37 -34.11
C ASP A 169 26.08 -18.69 -32.83
N PRO A 170 25.56 -19.92 -32.70
CA PRO A 170 24.75 -20.32 -31.55
C PRO A 170 25.50 -20.22 -30.21
N ALA A 171 26.84 -20.39 -30.22
CA ALA A 171 27.65 -20.33 -29.00
C ALA A 171 27.72 -18.90 -28.45
N ASP A 172 27.94 -17.90 -29.31
CA ASP A 172 27.88 -16.49 -28.91
C ASP A 172 26.48 -16.09 -28.39
N HIS A 173 25.42 -16.63 -29.02
CA HIS A 173 24.05 -16.41 -28.54
C HIS A 173 23.82 -17.01 -27.14
N ALA A 174 24.36 -18.20 -26.87
CA ALA A 174 24.28 -18.84 -25.56
C ALA A 174 25.00 -18.02 -24.48
N ASP A 175 26.23 -17.57 -24.75
CA ASP A 175 27.02 -16.74 -23.82
C ASP A 175 26.33 -15.40 -23.55
N TRP A 176 25.64 -14.84 -24.54
CA TRP A 176 24.84 -13.64 -24.37
C TRP A 176 23.61 -13.89 -23.48
N LEU A 177 22.85 -14.97 -23.72
CA LEU A 177 21.70 -15.34 -22.88
C LEU A 177 22.13 -15.64 -21.44
N GLU A 178 23.26 -16.32 -21.25
CA GLU A 178 23.82 -16.62 -19.93
C GLU A 178 24.12 -15.36 -19.13
N ARG A 179 24.90 -14.44 -19.73
CA ARG A 179 25.29 -13.20 -19.07
C ARG A 179 24.08 -12.37 -18.66
N ASN A 180 23.08 -12.27 -19.54
CA ASN A 180 21.88 -11.50 -19.23
C ASN A 180 20.99 -12.19 -18.19
N TYR A 181 20.88 -13.52 -18.23
CA TYR A 181 20.20 -14.28 -17.18
C TYR A 181 20.84 -14.03 -15.82
N ASN A 182 22.17 -14.21 -15.73
CA ASN A 182 22.91 -14.00 -14.48
C ASN A 182 22.80 -12.56 -13.98
N THR A 183 22.84 -11.57 -14.88
CA THR A 183 22.64 -10.16 -14.54
C THR A 183 21.24 -9.91 -13.95
N GLN A 184 20.20 -10.52 -14.54
CA GLN A 184 18.84 -10.39 -14.02
C GLN A 184 18.65 -11.07 -12.67
N VAL A 185 19.28 -12.23 -12.45
CA VAL A 185 19.28 -12.92 -11.15
C VAL A 185 19.99 -12.07 -10.11
N GLU A 186 21.19 -11.58 -10.42
CA GLU A 186 21.98 -10.75 -9.51
C GLU A 186 21.24 -9.47 -9.11
N PHE A 187 20.67 -8.75 -10.08
CA PHE A 187 19.86 -7.57 -9.80
C PHE A 187 18.62 -7.90 -8.96
N TRP A 188 17.96 -9.01 -9.26
CA TRP A 188 16.76 -9.42 -8.54
C TRP A 188 17.05 -9.78 -7.08
N ASP A 189 18.03 -10.65 -6.86
CA ASP A 189 18.33 -11.20 -5.54
C ASP A 189 19.06 -10.22 -4.63
N ASN A 190 19.88 -9.31 -5.17
CA ASN A 190 20.71 -8.41 -4.38
C ASN A 190 20.21 -6.96 -4.34
N VAL A 191 19.22 -6.59 -5.17
CA VAL A 191 18.72 -5.22 -5.23
C VAL A 191 17.20 -5.18 -5.18
N ALA A 192 16.52 -5.61 -6.25
CA ALA A 192 15.09 -5.35 -6.40
C ALA A 192 14.21 -6.02 -5.33
N ARG A 193 14.47 -7.30 -5.02
CA ARG A 193 13.70 -8.01 -3.99
C ARG A 193 14.04 -7.52 -2.57
N PRO A 194 15.32 -7.38 -2.17
CA PRO A 194 15.66 -6.85 -0.85
C PRO A 194 15.08 -5.47 -0.55
N GLU A 195 15.23 -4.51 -1.47
CA GLU A 195 14.70 -3.15 -1.31
C GLU A 195 13.18 -3.16 -1.16
N ALA A 196 12.48 -3.92 -2.03
CA ALA A 196 11.04 -4.08 -1.92
C ALA A 196 10.61 -4.78 -0.61
N GLN A 197 11.41 -5.71 -0.10
CA GLN A 197 11.15 -6.37 1.18
C GLN A 197 11.32 -5.39 2.35
N GLU A 198 12.35 -4.55 2.32
CA GLU A 198 12.57 -3.52 3.34
C GLU A 198 11.39 -2.54 3.40
N ASP A 199 10.87 -2.09 2.25
CA ASP A 199 9.68 -1.24 2.19
C ASP A 199 8.44 -1.92 2.78
N LEU A 200 8.25 -3.22 2.52
CA LEU A 200 7.16 -4.01 3.08
C LEU A 200 7.30 -4.18 4.61
N ASP A 201 8.51 -4.43 5.09
CA ASP A 201 8.80 -4.56 6.52
C ASP A 201 8.59 -3.23 7.24
N ASN A 202 9.01 -2.12 6.63
CA ASN A 202 8.80 -0.78 7.15
C ASN A 202 7.31 -0.44 7.26
N LEU A 203 6.47 -0.89 6.33
CA LEU A 203 5.02 -0.71 6.43
C LEU A 203 4.45 -1.44 7.67
N GLU A 204 4.87 -2.68 7.90
CA GLU A 204 4.43 -3.47 9.06
C GLU A 204 4.91 -2.84 10.38
N ILE A 205 6.18 -2.41 10.45
CA ILE A 205 6.80 -1.82 11.64
C ILE A 205 6.17 -0.47 11.99
N ASN A 206 5.86 0.36 10.99
CA ASN A 206 5.36 1.71 11.22
C ASN A 206 3.84 1.76 11.49
N ARG A 207 3.07 0.76 11.06
CA ARG A 207 1.61 0.72 11.28
C ARG A 207 1.22 0.93 12.76
N PRO A 208 1.78 0.20 13.75
CA PRO A 208 1.46 0.42 15.16
C PRO A 208 1.73 1.84 15.64
N ALA A 209 2.83 2.46 15.22
CA ALA A 209 3.17 3.83 15.59
C ALA A 209 2.14 4.83 15.05
N LEU A 210 1.73 4.67 13.78
CA LEU A 210 0.70 5.52 13.18
C LEU A 210 -0.66 5.41 13.88
N VAL A 211 -1.03 4.20 14.32
CA VAL A 211 -2.26 3.95 15.10
C VAL A 211 -2.15 4.61 16.47
N GLU A 212 -1.01 4.50 17.14
CA GLU A 212 -0.78 5.10 18.45
C GLU A 212 -0.82 6.63 18.38
N GLU A 213 -0.19 7.24 17.38
CA GLU A 213 -0.26 8.70 17.17
C GLU A 213 -1.70 9.21 17.03
N ASN A 214 -2.54 8.48 16.29
CA ASN A 214 -3.96 8.80 16.17
C ASN A 214 -4.68 8.71 17.53
N ARG A 215 -4.40 7.65 18.31
CA ARG A 215 -4.94 7.48 19.67
C ARG A 215 -4.53 8.63 20.59
N VAL A 216 -3.26 9.03 20.56
CA VAL A 216 -2.74 10.15 21.37
C VAL A 216 -3.40 11.47 20.97
N CYS A 217 -3.57 11.72 19.67
CA CYS A 217 -4.26 12.92 19.18
C CYS A 217 -5.70 13.00 19.71
N LEU A 218 -6.45 11.89 19.62
CA LEU A 218 -7.83 11.80 20.10
C LEU A 218 -7.92 11.95 21.63
N ALA A 219 -7.00 11.35 22.39
CA ALA A 219 -6.93 11.55 23.84
C ALA A 219 -6.75 13.03 24.22
N GLY A 220 -5.99 13.79 23.42
CA GLY A 220 -5.87 15.25 23.59
C GLY A 220 -7.16 16.01 23.31
N VAL A 221 -7.98 15.55 22.35
CA VAL A 221 -9.33 16.11 22.10
C VAL A 221 -10.24 15.86 23.29
N ILE A 222 -10.34 14.61 23.74
CA ILE A 222 -11.17 14.20 24.88
C ILE A 222 -10.78 14.96 26.15
N THR A 223 -9.48 15.07 26.43
CA THR A 223 -8.97 15.79 27.61
C THR A 223 -9.42 17.25 27.60
N ARG A 224 -9.29 17.94 26.46
CA ARG A 224 -9.73 19.34 26.32
C ARG A 224 -11.24 19.49 26.52
N LEU A 225 -12.03 18.59 25.95
CA LEU A 225 -13.48 18.59 26.13
C LEU A 225 -13.85 18.39 27.61
N ASN A 226 -13.24 17.40 28.27
CA ASN A 226 -13.52 17.09 29.67
C ASN A 226 -13.20 18.28 30.57
N THR A 227 -12.05 18.94 30.38
CA THR A 227 -11.72 20.17 31.11
C THR A 227 -12.76 21.28 30.88
N ALA A 228 -13.21 21.47 29.63
CA ALA A 228 -14.26 22.45 29.34
C ALA A 228 -15.58 22.10 30.03
N MET A 229 -15.97 20.82 30.04
CA MET A 229 -17.20 20.35 30.68
C MET A 229 -17.14 20.44 32.20
N GLN A 230 -15.99 20.18 32.82
CA GLN A 230 -15.80 20.42 34.26
C GLN A 230 -16.01 21.89 34.62
N ASN A 231 -15.51 22.82 33.80
CA ASN A 231 -15.76 24.24 34.01
C ASN A 231 -17.25 24.60 33.89
N VAL A 232 -17.96 24.00 32.93
CA VAL A 232 -19.43 24.15 32.82
C VAL A 232 -20.12 23.63 34.08
N ARG A 233 -19.77 22.42 34.56
CA ARG A 233 -20.37 21.81 35.75
C ARG A 233 -20.17 22.66 37.01
N VAL A 234 -19.02 23.33 37.15
CA VAL A 234 -18.77 24.27 38.26
C VAL A 234 -19.69 25.49 38.19
N GLN A 235 -19.96 26.00 36.99
CA GLN A 235 -20.82 27.18 36.78
C GLN A 235 -22.31 26.92 37.05
N ILE A 236 -22.76 25.66 36.97
CA ILE A 236 -24.17 25.28 37.25
C ILE A 236 -24.64 25.80 38.60
N ASN A 237 -23.81 25.70 39.64
CA ASN A 237 -24.16 26.14 41.00
C ASN A 237 -24.36 27.66 41.14
N GLY A 238 -23.90 28.44 40.15
CA GLY A 238 -24.02 29.89 40.12
C GLY A 238 -25.23 30.41 39.33
N CYS A 239 -26.07 29.53 38.75
CA CYS A 239 -27.17 29.91 37.87
C CYS A 239 -28.55 30.02 38.57
#